data_AF-A0A7C3Z596-F1
#
_entry.id   AF-A0A7C3Z596-F1
#
_cell.length_a   1.000
_cell.length_b   1.000
_cell.length_c   1.000
_cell.angle_alpha   90.00
_cell.angle_beta   90.00
_cell.angle_gamma   90.00
#
_symmetry.space_group_name_H-M   'P 1'
#
loop_
_entity.id
_entity.type
_entity.pdbx_description
1 polymer ?
#
loop_
_entity_poly.entity_id
_entity_poly.type
_entity_poly.pdbx_seq_one_letter_code
_entity_poly.pdbx_strand_id
1 'polypeptide(L)'
;MERQTMKIFSSILDLQNEIRIDKCSRDPYVNRYPVRLIFLPSLQILKNIVKLFDDAGIEVINLANFLPSDDGWLSVKDLIDPIKKFDKNNDFIIVPFSEVIRFFDKNNFNDLFNALSSLENDRENPFRRLYIPLVGIYERFKDEFYENFYRKENWAPIWQVNIAIPTRIKIFITDMNIKNLPALEIVHNTKDWLELWKKDNIEKIICISHTLTYLYPNRLPDSVFDIETIKNFKEWLSKIYDINLPMEFKDAELPFWNELSNMFIEKGFRDLEDAIRKVFNVVNIELKDIIKLW
;
A
#
# COMPACT_ATOMS: atom_id res chain seq x y z
N MET A 1 33.85 -17.56 -5.53
CA MET A 1 32.50 -17.66 -6.13
C MET A 1 31.73 -16.47 -5.61
N GLU A 2 31.52 -15.46 -6.46
CA GLU A 2 30.79 -14.24 -6.07
C GLU A 2 29.38 -14.64 -5.64
N ARG A 3 29.04 -14.39 -4.38
CA ARG A 3 27.68 -14.62 -3.87
C ARG A 3 26.81 -13.51 -4.45
N GLN A 4 26.02 -13.82 -5.47
CA GLN A 4 24.88 -12.98 -5.82
C GLN A 4 23.93 -12.97 -4.61
N THR A 5 23.88 -11.84 -3.93
CA THR A 5 23.07 -11.58 -2.73
C THR A 5 21.58 -11.47 -3.04
N MET A 6 21.23 -11.18 -4.29
CA MET A 6 19.86 -11.15 -4.78
C MET A 6 19.65 -12.21 -5.87
N LYS A 7 18.57 -12.99 -5.73
CA LYS A 7 18.10 -13.93 -6.75
C LYS A 7 16.78 -13.44 -7.36
N ILE A 8 16.68 -13.46 -8.68
CA ILE A 8 15.49 -13.05 -9.43
C ILE A 8 14.81 -14.30 -10.00
N PHE A 9 13.51 -14.38 -9.80
CA PHE A 9 12.66 -15.49 -10.23
C PHE A 9 11.61 -15.01 -11.23
N SER A 10 11.42 -15.76 -12.31
CA SER A 10 10.37 -15.50 -13.31
C SER A 10 9.05 -16.19 -12.97
N SER A 11 8.99 -17.00 -11.90
CA SER A 11 7.78 -17.69 -11.46
C SER A 11 7.73 -17.86 -9.94
N ILE A 12 6.51 -18.01 -9.40
CA ILE A 12 6.29 -18.35 -7.98
C ILE A 12 6.84 -19.75 -7.66
N LEU A 13 6.82 -20.67 -8.62
CA LEU A 13 7.32 -22.03 -8.45
C LEU A 13 8.84 -22.06 -8.22
N ASP A 14 9.59 -21.22 -8.93
CA ASP A 14 11.04 -21.15 -8.74
C ASP A 14 11.39 -20.57 -7.36
N LEU A 15 10.63 -19.56 -6.92
CA LEU A 15 10.74 -19.02 -5.56
C LEU A 15 10.44 -20.09 -4.50
N GLN A 16 9.38 -20.90 -4.70
CA GLN A 16 9.06 -22.02 -3.79
C GLN A 16 10.22 -23.00 -3.66
N ASN A 17 10.84 -23.36 -4.78
CA ASN A 17 11.97 -24.27 -4.80
C ASN A 17 13.18 -23.68 -4.07
N GLU A 18 13.46 -22.39 -4.28
CA GLU A 18 14.53 -21.70 -3.55
C GLU A 18 14.25 -21.67 -2.03
N ILE A 19 13.02 -21.38 -1.60
CA ILE A 19 12.65 -21.38 -0.19
C ILE A 19 12.95 -22.74 0.46
N ARG A 20 12.63 -23.84 -0.23
CA ARG A 20 12.93 -25.21 0.25
C ARG A 20 14.43 -25.47 0.33
N ILE A 21 15.20 -25.02 -0.67
CA ILE A 21 16.66 -25.15 -0.68
C ILE A 21 17.28 -24.36 0.49
N ASP A 22 16.86 -23.11 0.70
CA ASP A 22 17.33 -22.25 1.79
C ASP A 22 17.01 -22.83 3.17
N LYS A 23 15.81 -23.40 3.35
CA LYS A 23 15.40 -24.03 4.61
C LYS A 23 16.25 -25.25 4.94
N CYS A 24 16.67 -26.01 3.93
CA CYS A 24 17.54 -27.18 4.08
C CYS A 24 19.04 -26.84 4.11
N SER A 25 19.41 -25.57 3.99
CA SER A 25 20.81 -25.15 3.95
C SER A 25 21.53 -25.47 5.26
N ARG A 26 22.72 -26.06 5.13
CA ARG A 26 23.63 -26.30 6.27
C ARG A 26 24.70 -25.22 6.41
N ASP A 27 24.65 -24.15 5.61
CA ASP A 27 25.59 -23.03 5.72
C ASP A 27 25.31 -22.22 7.01
N PRO A 28 26.24 -22.18 7.98
CA PRO A 28 26.07 -21.43 9.22
C PRO A 28 25.84 -19.93 8.99
N TYR A 29 26.40 -19.35 7.93
CA TYR A 29 26.21 -17.93 7.62
C TYR A 29 24.78 -17.63 7.15
N VAL A 30 24.18 -18.54 6.36
CA VAL A 30 22.80 -18.44 5.90
C VAL A 30 21.81 -18.64 7.04
N ASN A 31 22.15 -19.53 7.98
CA ASN A 31 21.33 -19.86 9.14
C ASN A 31 21.40 -18.82 10.26
N ARG A 32 22.50 -18.06 10.36
CA ARG A 32 22.68 -17.02 11.38
C ARG A 32 21.62 -15.93 11.29
N TYR A 33 21.31 -15.44 10.08
CA TYR A 33 20.33 -14.37 9.91
C TYR A 33 18.98 -14.96 9.49
N PRO A 34 17.90 -14.81 10.28
CA PRO A 34 16.61 -15.43 9.98
C PRO A 34 15.81 -14.73 8.89
N VAL A 35 16.07 -13.45 8.64
CA VAL A 35 15.27 -12.63 7.72
C VAL A 35 15.44 -13.10 6.28
N ARG A 36 14.34 -13.15 5.51
CA ARG A 36 14.31 -13.38 4.07
C ARG A 36 13.42 -12.30 3.45
N LEU A 37 14.01 -11.41 2.68
CA LEU A 37 13.27 -10.36 1.97
C LEU A 37 12.75 -10.91 0.65
N ILE A 38 11.46 -10.74 0.39
CA ILE A 38 10.82 -11.22 -0.83
C ILE A 38 10.16 -10.04 -1.54
N PHE A 39 10.82 -9.50 -2.56
CA PHE A 39 10.28 -8.42 -3.36
C PHE A 39 9.26 -8.95 -4.36
N LEU A 40 8.03 -8.46 -4.22
CA LEU A 40 6.88 -8.90 -4.98
C LEU A 40 6.37 -7.76 -5.87
N PRO A 41 5.88 -8.10 -7.07
CA PRO A 41 5.56 -7.09 -8.04
C PRO A 41 4.06 -6.66 -7.92
N SER A 42 3.22 -7.39 -7.17
CA SER A 42 1.82 -6.97 -6.91
C SER A 42 1.22 -7.53 -5.62
N LEU A 43 0.11 -6.92 -5.16
CA LEU A 43 -0.69 -7.42 -4.04
C LEU A 43 -1.32 -8.80 -4.33
N GLN A 44 -1.68 -9.09 -5.58
CA GLN A 44 -2.20 -10.40 -5.97
C GLN A 44 -1.17 -11.51 -5.72
N ILE A 45 0.09 -11.24 -6.06
CA ILE A 45 1.17 -12.20 -5.82
C ILE A 45 1.44 -12.32 -4.32
N LEU A 46 1.36 -11.22 -3.55
CA LEU A 46 1.42 -11.29 -2.09
C LEU A 46 0.36 -12.24 -1.52
N LYS A 47 -0.90 -12.11 -1.94
CA LYS A 47 -1.99 -13.00 -1.52
C LYS A 47 -1.68 -14.47 -1.81
N ASN A 48 -1.16 -14.77 -3.01
CA ASN A 48 -0.76 -16.12 -3.41
C ASN A 48 0.39 -16.67 -2.56
N ILE A 49 1.39 -15.83 -2.26
CA ILE A 49 2.51 -16.20 -1.40
C ILE A 49 2.04 -16.44 0.03
N VAL A 50 1.18 -15.60 0.60
CA VAL A 50 0.67 -15.84 1.96
C VAL A 50 -0.06 -17.17 2.05
N LYS A 51 -0.94 -17.47 1.09
CA LYS A 51 -1.66 -18.75 1.05
C LYS A 51 -0.71 -19.95 0.99
N LEU A 52 0.31 -19.88 0.14
CA LEU A 52 1.33 -20.92 -0.01
C LEU A 52 2.09 -21.18 1.29
N PHE A 53 2.44 -20.13 2.03
CA PHE A 53 3.14 -20.24 3.31
C PHE A 53 2.23 -20.83 4.39
N ASP A 54 0.96 -20.41 4.44
CA ASP A 54 -0.05 -20.96 5.34
C ASP A 54 -0.29 -22.45 5.07
N ASP A 55 -0.45 -22.84 3.79
CA ASP A 55 -0.58 -24.24 3.34
C ASP A 55 0.65 -25.09 3.71
N ALA A 56 1.82 -24.47 3.88
CA ALA A 56 3.07 -25.12 4.29
C ALA A 56 3.26 -25.17 5.83
N GLY A 57 2.29 -24.68 6.60
CA GLY A 57 2.33 -24.64 8.07
C GLY A 57 3.23 -23.53 8.64
N ILE A 58 3.55 -22.51 7.84
CA ILE A 58 4.30 -21.33 8.31
C ILE A 58 3.31 -20.35 8.94
N GLU A 59 3.64 -19.83 10.11
CA GLU A 59 2.73 -18.98 10.88
C GLU A 59 2.58 -17.60 10.22
N VAL A 60 1.34 -17.20 9.93
CA VAL A 60 1.03 -15.91 9.30
C VAL A 60 0.79 -14.84 10.36
N ILE A 61 1.69 -13.86 10.41
CA ILE A 61 1.57 -12.69 11.28
C ILE A 61 0.95 -11.54 10.51
N ASN A 62 -0.27 -11.16 10.89
CA ASN A 62 -0.97 -10.01 10.33
C ASN A 62 -0.67 -8.73 11.13
N LEU A 63 0.03 -7.77 10.51
CA LEU A 63 0.40 -6.49 11.11
C LEU A 63 -0.80 -5.62 11.50
N ALA A 64 -1.96 -5.80 10.86
CA ALA A 64 -3.20 -5.11 11.26
C ALA A 64 -3.59 -5.41 12.73
N ASN A 65 -3.17 -6.56 13.27
CA ASN A 65 -3.44 -6.95 14.66
C ASN A 65 -2.55 -6.22 15.69
N PHE A 66 -1.52 -5.51 15.23
CA PHE A 66 -0.58 -4.80 16.11
C PHE A 66 -0.86 -3.30 16.16
N LEU A 67 -1.87 -2.82 15.44
CA LEU A 67 -2.24 -1.40 15.41
C LEU A 67 -2.69 -0.93 16.80
N PRO A 68 -2.27 0.27 17.24
CA PRO A 68 -2.72 0.82 18.53
C PRO A 68 -4.21 1.23 18.51
N SER A 69 -4.75 1.48 17.31
CA SER A 69 -6.17 1.76 17.03
C SER A 69 -6.45 1.48 15.55
N ASP A 70 -7.72 1.37 15.12
CA ASP A 70 -8.07 1.09 13.72
C ASP A 70 -7.43 2.10 12.72
N ASP A 71 -7.32 3.38 13.08
CA ASP A 71 -6.59 4.39 12.30
C ASP A 71 -5.27 4.86 12.93
N GLY A 72 -4.68 4.05 13.80
CA GLY A 72 -3.35 4.29 14.37
C GLY A 72 -2.23 3.86 13.43
N TRP A 73 -0.97 4.20 13.72
CA TRP A 73 0.18 3.77 12.91
C TRP A 73 1.22 2.97 13.71
N LEU A 74 2.03 2.17 13.02
CA LEU A 74 3.13 1.39 13.60
C LEU A 74 4.46 2.12 13.43
N SER A 75 5.20 2.26 14.52
CA SER A 75 6.60 2.71 14.49
C SER A 75 7.56 1.55 14.18
N VAL A 76 8.84 1.87 13.96
CA VAL A 76 9.91 0.87 13.86
C VAL A 76 9.94 -0.06 15.07
N LYS A 77 9.71 0.48 16.27
CA LYS A 77 9.68 -0.30 17.51
C LYS A 77 8.51 -1.27 17.54
N ASP A 78 7.33 -0.82 17.10
CA ASP A 78 6.11 -1.64 17.06
C ASP A 78 6.24 -2.81 16.08
N LEU A 79 7.10 -2.70 15.06
CA LEU A 79 7.44 -3.80 14.17
C LEU A 79 8.49 -4.75 14.77
N ILE A 80 9.57 -4.20 15.34
CA ILE A 80 10.75 -5.00 15.74
C ILE A 80 10.56 -5.72 17.09
N ASP A 81 9.94 -5.07 18.07
CA ASP A 81 9.80 -5.63 19.42
C ASP A 81 8.94 -6.91 19.45
N PRO A 82 7.82 -7.00 18.71
CA PRO A 82 7.09 -8.27 18.59
C PRO A 82 7.89 -9.37 17.90
N ILE A 83 8.62 -9.06 16.81
CA ILE A 83 9.42 -10.04 16.05
C ILE A 83 10.46 -10.73 16.94
N LYS A 84 11.06 -9.97 17.86
CA LYS A 84 12.04 -10.49 18.84
C LYS A 84 11.42 -11.46 19.85
N LYS A 85 10.10 -11.42 20.07
CA LYS A 85 9.36 -12.20 21.06
C LYS A 85 8.62 -13.40 20.48
N PHE A 86 8.49 -13.51 19.16
CA PHE A 86 7.89 -14.67 18.51
C PHE A 86 8.61 -15.97 18.90
N ASP A 87 7.87 -17.08 18.93
CA ASP A 87 8.41 -18.40 19.24
C ASP A 87 9.54 -18.75 18.28
N LYS A 88 10.73 -19.00 18.82
CA LYS A 88 11.92 -19.26 17.99
C LYS A 88 11.89 -20.61 17.30
N ASN A 89 10.99 -21.52 17.68
CA ASN A 89 10.83 -22.82 17.05
C ASN A 89 10.04 -22.75 15.74
N ASN A 90 9.30 -21.67 15.51
CA ASN A 90 8.43 -21.51 14.35
C ASN A 90 9.06 -20.61 13.28
N ASP A 91 8.67 -20.85 12.03
CA ASP A 91 8.88 -19.90 10.94
C ASP A 91 7.68 -18.98 10.83
N PHE A 92 7.91 -17.74 10.37
CA PHE A 92 6.85 -16.75 10.23
C PHE A 92 6.90 -16.05 8.89
N ILE A 93 5.72 -15.74 8.36
CA ILE A 93 5.54 -14.77 7.30
C ILE A 93 4.81 -13.54 7.87
N ILE A 94 5.37 -12.35 7.67
CA ILE A 94 4.88 -11.11 8.29
C ILE A 94 4.27 -10.21 7.23
N VAL A 95 2.97 -9.94 7.31
CA VAL A 95 2.22 -9.23 6.25
C VAL A 95 1.19 -8.24 6.79
N PRO A 96 0.87 -7.17 6.04
CA PRO A 96 1.61 -6.68 4.88
C PRO A 96 2.71 -5.70 5.30
N PHE A 97 3.97 -6.14 5.24
CA PHE A 97 5.09 -5.32 5.71
C PHE A 97 5.33 -4.08 4.85
N SER A 98 5.22 -4.20 3.51
CA SER A 98 5.38 -3.06 2.60
C SER A 98 4.39 -1.93 2.87
N GLU A 99 3.15 -2.25 3.22
CA GLU A 99 2.09 -1.26 3.39
C GLU A 99 2.27 -0.36 4.61
N VAL A 100 3.02 -0.82 5.61
CA VAL A 100 3.44 0.00 6.75
C VAL A 100 4.65 0.86 6.37
N ILE A 101 5.69 0.25 5.81
CA ILE A 101 6.97 0.94 5.64
C ILE A 101 6.98 1.91 4.46
N ARG A 102 6.00 1.80 3.56
CA ARG A 102 5.78 2.72 2.42
C ARG A 102 5.70 4.17 2.85
N PHE A 103 5.20 4.42 4.06
CA PHE A 103 4.98 5.76 4.61
C PHE A 103 6.03 6.19 5.63
N PHE A 104 7.05 5.37 5.88
CA PHE A 104 8.17 5.79 6.70
C PHE A 104 8.98 6.86 5.98
N ASP A 105 9.47 7.86 6.71
CA ASP A 105 10.52 8.72 6.20
C ASP A 105 11.83 7.91 6.01
N LYS A 106 12.82 8.54 5.38
CA LYS A 106 14.11 7.91 5.08
C LYS A 106 14.84 7.37 6.32
N ASN A 107 14.75 8.05 7.46
CA ASN A 107 15.46 7.64 8.68
C ASN A 107 14.79 6.40 9.27
N ASN A 108 13.48 6.45 9.48
CA ASN A 108 12.69 5.33 9.97
C ASN A 108 12.80 4.10 9.06
N PHE A 109 12.83 4.31 7.73
CA PHE A 109 13.04 3.23 6.77
C PHE A 109 14.41 2.56 6.94
N ASN A 110 15.48 3.35 7.05
CA ASN A 110 16.83 2.83 7.27
C ASN A 110 16.98 2.14 8.64
N ASP A 111 16.45 2.75 9.70
CA ASP A 111 16.50 2.21 11.06
C ASP A 111 15.81 0.85 11.14
N LEU A 112 14.69 0.68 10.42
CA LEU A 112 13.99 -0.60 10.34
C LEU A 112 14.85 -1.69 9.71
N PHE A 113 15.44 -1.44 8.53
CA PHE A 113 16.26 -2.45 7.86
C PHE A 113 17.57 -2.71 8.60
N ASN A 114 18.16 -1.72 9.27
CA ASN A 114 19.27 -1.91 10.20
C ASN A 114 18.87 -2.82 11.37
N ALA A 115 17.70 -2.61 11.96
CA ALA A 115 17.18 -3.45 13.03
C ALA A 115 16.91 -4.88 12.56
N LEU A 116 16.27 -5.06 11.40
CA LEU A 116 16.04 -6.37 10.77
C LEU A 116 17.36 -7.09 10.47
N SER A 117 18.36 -6.37 9.96
CA SER A 117 19.66 -6.95 9.62
C SER A 117 20.49 -7.38 10.83
N SER A 118 20.17 -6.84 12.01
CA SER A 118 20.80 -7.18 13.28
C SER A 118 20.12 -8.35 13.99
N LEU A 119 19.02 -8.89 13.45
CA LEU A 119 18.38 -10.09 13.99
C LEU A 119 19.24 -11.32 13.68
N GLU A 120 19.47 -12.15 14.70
CA GLU A 120 20.21 -13.40 14.58
C GLU A 120 19.44 -14.54 15.24
N ASN A 121 19.54 -15.73 14.66
CA ASN A 121 19.13 -16.96 15.30
C ASN A 121 20.08 -17.30 16.44
N ASP A 122 19.52 -17.86 17.51
CA ASP A 122 20.34 -18.47 18.55
C ASP A 122 20.80 -19.87 18.12
N ARG A 123 21.65 -20.46 18.96
CA ARG A 123 22.22 -21.79 18.71
C ARG A 123 21.19 -22.91 18.81
N GLU A 124 20.10 -22.69 19.54
CA GLU A 124 19.04 -23.68 19.76
C GLU A 124 18.08 -23.72 18.57
N ASN A 125 17.88 -22.59 17.89
CA ASN A 125 16.98 -22.46 16.75
C ASN A 125 17.69 -21.91 15.48
N PRO A 126 18.76 -22.55 14.98
CA PRO A 126 19.54 -22.02 13.85
C PRO A 126 18.77 -22.00 12.52
N PHE A 127 17.67 -22.75 12.42
CA PHE A 127 16.92 -22.90 11.17
C PHE A 127 15.68 -22.02 11.08
N ARG A 128 15.38 -21.19 12.09
CA ARG A 128 14.23 -20.27 12.05
C ARG A 128 14.32 -19.31 10.87
N ARG A 129 13.18 -19.03 10.24
CA ARG A 129 13.03 -18.09 9.13
C ARG A 129 11.93 -17.07 9.38
N LEU A 130 12.22 -15.82 9.00
CA LEU A 130 11.30 -14.70 9.02
C LEU A 130 11.17 -14.18 7.59
N TYR A 131 10.07 -14.55 6.96
CA TYR A 131 9.75 -14.15 5.59
C TYR A 131 9.04 -12.80 5.61
N ILE A 132 9.62 -11.83 4.90
CA ILE A 132 9.10 -10.46 4.83
C ILE A 132 8.83 -10.15 3.35
N PRO A 133 7.59 -10.34 2.88
CA PRO A 133 7.15 -9.91 1.58
C PRO A 133 7.08 -8.38 1.48
N LEU A 134 7.62 -7.82 0.39
CA LEU A 134 7.70 -6.40 0.14
C LEU A 134 7.16 -6.08 -1.26
N VAL A 135 5.98 -5.46 -1.34
CA VAL A 135 5.30 -5.16 -2.60
C VAL A 135 5.66 -3.77 -3.11
N GLY A 136 6.23 -3.69 -4.32
CA GLY A 136 6.39 -2.44 -5.07
C GLY A 136 7.48 -1.45 -4.59
N ILE A 137 8.27 -1.82 -3.59
CA ILE A 137 9.24 -0.93 -2.92
C ILE A 137 10.72 -1.30 -3.15
N TYR A 138 11.02 -2.16 -4.14
CA TYR A 138 12.37 -2.63 -4.39
C TYR A 138 13.35 -1.49 -4.69
N GLU A 139 13.01 -0.58 -5.61
CA GLU A 139 13.89 0.53 -5.98
C GLU A 139 14.20 1.43 -4.78
N ARG A 140 13.19 1.76 -3.96
CA ARG A 140 13.39 2.49 -2.71
C ARG A 140 14.34 1.75 -1.77
N PHE A 141 14.10 0.46 -1.53
CA PHE A 141 14.96 -0.35 -0.69
C PHE A 141 16.41 -0.35 -1.19
N LYS A 142 16.58 -0.49 -2.51
CA LYS A 142 17.88 -0.50 -3.17
C LYS A 142 18.62 0.82 -2.93
N ASP A 143 17.97 1.93 -3.27
CA ASP A 143 18.58 3.26 -3.28
C ASP A 143 18.78 3.84 -1.89
N GLU A 144 17.82 3.66 -0.98
CA GLU A 144 17.88 4.28 0.35
C GLU A 144 18.71 3.48 1.35
N PHE A 145 18.67 2.14 1.26
CA PHE A 145 19.27 1.26 2.26
C PHE A 145 20.39 0.39 1.66
N TYR A 146 20.05 -0.45 0.67
CA TYR A 146 20.89 -1.58 0.30
C TYR A 146 22.24 -1.17 -0.31
N GLU A 147 22.30 -0.14 -1.16
CA GLU A 147 23.57 0.29 -1.76
C GLU A 147 24.57 0.82 -0.72
N ASN A 148 24.06 1.45 0.33
CA ASN A 148 24.85 2.01 1.44
C ASN A 148 25.11 1.00 2.56
N PHE A 149 24.56 -0.20 2.46
CA PHE A 149 24.65 -1.19 3.53
C PHE A 149 25.98 -1.95 3.49
N TYR A 150 26.86 -1.64 4.44
CA TYR A 150 28.24 -2.16 4.52
C TYR A 150 28.36 -3.69 4.63
N ARG A 151 27.29 -4.41 5.01
CA ARG A 151 27.27 -5.88 5.14
C ARG A 151 26.52 -6.58 4.02
N LYS A 152 26.18 -5.90 2.92
CA LYS A 152 25.33 -6.46 1.86
C LYS A 152 25.76 -7.84 1.38
N GLU A 153 27.06 -8.09 1.20
CA GLU A 153 27.63 -9.38 0.75
C GLU A 153 27.49 -10.53 1.76
N ASN A 154 27.32 -10.21 3.05
CA ASN A 154 27.29 -11.17 4.16
C ASN A 154 25.96 -11.15 4.89
N TRP A 155 24.91 -10.61 4.26
CA TRP A 155 23.59 -10.49 4.85
C TRP A 155 22.60 -11.49 4.27
N ALA A 156 21.38 -11.42 4.79
CA ALA A 156 20.24 -12.27 4.48
C ALA A 156 20.01 -12.43 2.96
N PRO A 157 19.53 -13.61 2.52
CA PRO A 157 19.03 -13.79 1.17
C PRO A 157 17.94 -12.79 0.81
N ILE A 158 18.08 -12.22 -0.38
CA ILE A 158 17.10 -11.33 -0.99
C ILE A 158 16.56 -12.01 -2.25
N TRP A 159 15.25 -12.09 -2.36
CA TRP A 159 14.57 -12.71 -3.49
C TRP A 159 13.66 -11.70 -4.16
N GLN A 160 13.58 -11.73 -5.49
CA GLN A 160 12.70 -10.88 -6.27
C GLN A 160 11.90 -11.73 -7.25
N VAL A 161 10.58 -11.56 -7.27
CA VAL A 161 9.72 -12.13 -8.30
C VAL A 161 9.52 -11.10 -9.39
N ASN A 162 10.05 -11.36 -10.57
CA ASN A 162 9.94 -10.49 -11.74
C ASN A 162 8.96 -11.10 -12.75
N ILE A 163 7.67 -11.02 -12.42
CA ILE A 163 6.56 -11.38 -13.30
C ILE A 163 5.95 -10.08 -13.80
N ALA A 164 5.58 -10.02 -15.09
CA ALA A 164 4.89 -8.88 -15.65
C ALA A 164 3.63 -8.56 -14.84
N ILE A 165 3.54 -7.33 -14.33
CA ILE A 165 2.40 -6.86 -13.53
C ILE A 165 1.42 -6.12 -14.43
N PRO A 166 0.11 -6.26 -14.20
CA PRO A 166 -0.87 -5.32 -14.73
C PRO A 166 -0.67 -3.88 -14.21
N THR A 167 -1.39 -2.96 -14.83
CA THR A 167 -1.48 -1.52 -14.52
C THR A 167 -1.39 -1.16 -13.03
N ARG A 168 -0.73 -0.03 -12.75
CA ARG A 168 -0.67 0.57 -11.40
C ARG A 168 -2.06 0.83 -10.84
N ILE A 169 -2.22 0.61 -9.54
CA ILE A 169 -3.45 0.90 -8.81
C ILE A 169 -3.47 2.41 -8.52
N LYS A 170 -4.54 3.09 -8.90
CA LYS A 170 -4.70 4.53 -8.61
C LYS A 170 -5.25 4.72 -7.20
N ILE A 171 -4.63 5.58 -6.42
CA ILE A 171 -5.07 5.94 -5.08
C ILE A 171 -5.36 7.43 -5.05
N PHE A 172 -6.59 7.78 -4.67
CA PHE A 172 -7.00 9.15 -4.39
C PHE A 172 -7.04 9.36 -2.89
N ILE A 173 -6.20 10.26 -2.37
CA ILE A 173 -6.13 10.58 -0.94
C ILE A 173 -6.80 11.92 -0.67
N THR A 174 -7.65 11.98 0.35
CA THR A 174 -8.32 13.21 0.76
C THR A 174 -8.72 13.18 2.24
N ASP A 175 -8.65 14.33 2.89
CA ASP A 175 -9.18 14.57 4.24
C ASP A 175 -10.57 15.25 4.20
N MET A 176 -11.14 15.41 3.00
CA MET A 176 -12.47 16.00 2.84
C MET A 176 -13.55 15.13 3.47
N ASN A 177 -14.51 15.79 4.12
CA ASN A 177 -15.71 15.13 4.62
C ASN A 177 -16.70 14.88 3.47
N ILE A 178 -16.58 13.71 2.83
CA ILE A 178 -17.40 13.30 1.70
C ILE A 178 -18.61 12.49 2.21
N LYS A 179 -19.82 12.95 1.90
CA LYS A 179 -21.05 12.25 2.28
C LYS A 179 -21.35 11.06 1.36
N ASN A 180 -21.28 11.28 0.05
CA ASN A 180 -21.63 10.29 -0.96
C ASN A 180 -20.37 9.72 -1.61
N LEU A 181 -19.94 8.55 -1.12
CA LEU A 181 -18.80 7.83 -1.66
C LEU A 181 -19.23 6.97 -2.86
N PRO A 182 -18.44 6.90 -3.94
CA PRO A 182 -18.75 6.06 -5.08
C PRO A 182 -18.65 4.57 -4.73
N ALA A 183 -19.18 3.71 -5.60
CA ALA A 183 -19.00 2.26 -5.53
C ALA A 183 -17.58 1.85 -5.97
N LEU A 184 -16.57 2.40 -5.30
CA LEU A 184 -15.15 2.08 -5.44
C LEU A 184 -14.63 1.49 -4.12
N GLU A 185 -13.41 0.98 -4.17
CA GLU A 185 -12.71 0.53 -2.97
C GLU A 185 -12.36 1.72 -2.07
N ILE A 186 -12.77 1.68 -0.80
CA ILE A 186 -12.60 2.78 0.15
C ILE A 186 -11.77 2.32 1.33
N VAL A 187 -10.72 3.07 1.62
CA VAL A 187 -9.87 2.93 2.80
C VAL A 187 -10.30 4.00 3.80
N HIS A 188 -11.03 3.61 4.83
CA HIS A 188 -11.49 4.53 5.87
C HIS A 188 -10.41 4.79 6.92
N ASN A 189 -9.54 3.81 7.14
CA ASN A 189 -8.54 3.83 8.20
C ASN A 189 -7.31 2.98 7.83
N THR A 190 -6.29 3.04 8.68
CA THR A 190 -5.06 2.26 8.53
C THR A 190 -5.31 0.75 8.50
N LYS A 191 -6.27 0.23 9.28
CA LYS A 191 -6.60 -1.20 9.25
C LYS A 191 -7.12 -1.64 7.89
N ASP A 192 -8.02 -0.88 7.27
CA ASP A 192 -8.50 -1.16 5.90
C ASP A 192 -7.34 -1.20 4.90
N TRP A 193 -6.40 -0.27 5.04
CA TRP A 193 -5.19 -0.22 4.22
C TRP A 193 -4.32 -1.47 4.36
N LEU A 194 -4.09 -1.94 5.58
CA LEU A 194 -3.33 -3.18 5.85
C LEU A 194 -4.10 -4.46 5.45
N GLU A 195 -5.35 -4.34 5.03
CA GLU A 195 -6.19 -5.45 4.59
C GLU A 195 -6.40 -5.47 3.07
N LEU A 196 -5.94 -4.44 2.35
CA LEU A 196 -6.08 -4.31 0.89
C LEU A 196 -5.54 -5.51 0.11
N TRP A 197 -4.44 -6.10 0.57
CA TRP A 197 -3.82 -7.24 -0.10
C TRP A 197 -4.70 -8.49 -0.15
N LYS A 198 -5.76 -8.56 0.67
CA LYS A 198 -6.72 -9.68 0.65
C LYS A 198 -7.77 -9.52 -0.44
N LYS A 199 -7.94 -8.32 -0.99
CA LYS A 199 -8.95 -8.01 -2.01
C LYS A 199 -8.42 -8.29 -3.41
N ASP A 200 -9.30 -8.71 -4.30
CA ASP A 200 -8.99 -8.99 -5.70
C ASP A 200 -9.46 -7.84 -6.60
N ASN A 201 -8.81 -7.66 -7.75
CA ASN A 201 -9.22 -6.74 -8.82
C ASN A 201 -9.37 -5.27 -8.39
N ILE A 202 -8.48 -4.78 -7.52
CA ILE A 202 -8.47 -3.36 -7.15
C ILE A 202 -7.76 -2.55 -8.24
N GLU A 203 -8.48 -1.63 -8.88
CA GLU A 203 -7.90 -0.69 -9.86
C GLU A 203 -7.79 0.74 -9.32
N LYS A 204 -8.77 1.15 -8.50
CA LYS A 204 -8.89 2.49 -7.94
C LYS A 204 -9.30 2.40 -6.48
N ILE A 205 -8.64 3.20 -5.63
CA ILE A 205 -8.90 3.31 -4.20
C ILE A 205 -9.15 4.76 -3.86
N ILE A 206 -10.13 5.01 -2.99
CA ILE A 206 -10.30 6.29 -2.30
C ILE A 206 -9.89 6.10 -0.85
N CYS A 207 -8.88 6.84 -0.42
CA CYS A 207 -8.40 6.84 0.95
C CYS A 207 -8.87 8.10 1.66
N ILE A 208 -9.67 7.93 2.71
CA ILE A 208 -10.15 9.00 3.59
C ILE A 208 -9.60 8.90 5.02
N SER A 209 -8.62 8.02 5.25
CA SER A 209 -7.90 7.91 6.53
C SER A 209 -7.15 9.20 6.83
N HIS A 210 -7.33 9.71 8.05
CA HIS A 210 -6.62 10.90 8.51
C HIS A 210 -5.12 10.61 8.68
N THR A 211 -4.80 9.45 9.26
CA THR A 211 -3.42 9.02 9.48
C THR A 211 -2.66 8.83 8.17
N LEU A 212 -3.24 8.15 7.18
CA LEU A 212 -2.60 7.97 5.87
C LEU A 212 -2.44 9.30 5.13
N THR A 213 -3.41 10.21 5.25
CA THR A 213 -3.30 11.56 4.67
C THR A 213 -2.16 12.35 5.32
N TYR A 214 -2.00 12.26 6.64
CA TYR A 214 -0.89 12.88 7.35
C TYR A 214 0.48 12.30 6.95
N LEU A 215 0.56 10.98 6.75
CA LEU A 215 1.81 10.28 6.42
C LEU A 215 2.18 10.33 4.93
N TYR A 216 1.23 10.62 4.06
CA TYR A 216 1.39 10.71 2.61
C TYR A 216 2.59 11.54 2.11
N PRO A 217 2.98 12.67 2.74
CA PRO A 217 4.15 13.43 2.33
C PRO A 217 5.46 12.63 2.36
N ASN A 218 5.53 11.58 3.18
CA ASN A 218 6.71 10.72 3.30
C ASN A 218 6.77 9.61 2.23
N ARG A 219 5.79 9.55 1.32
CA ARG A 219 5.80 8.53 0.26
C ARG A 219 7.01 8.72 -0.66
N LEU A 220 7.47 7.61 -1.20
CA LEU A 220 8.56 7.58 -2.18
C LEU A 220 8.13 6.78 -3.41
N PRO A 221 8.92 6.83 -4.51
CA PRO A 221 8.57 6.17 -5.75
C PRO A 221 8.19 4.71 -5.52
N ASP A 222 7.06 4.36 -6.10
CA ASP A 222 6.37 3.09 -5.95
C ASP A 222 6.21 2.49 -7.34
N SER A 223 6.29 1.18 -7.52
CA SER A 223 5.97 0.55 -8.81
C SER A 223 4.53 0.07 -8.92
N VAL A 224 3.79 0.01 -7.81
CA VAL A 224 2.44 -0.55 -7.71
C VAL A 224 1.37 0.53 -7.62
N PHE A 225 1.61 1.59 -6.85
CA PHE A 225 0.60 2.64 -6.63
C PHE A 225 0.88 3.93 -7.38
N ASP A 226 -0.13 4.47 -8.06
CA ASP A 226 -0.15 5.85 -8.55
C ASP A 226 -1.01 6.68 -7.60
N ILE A 227 -0.39 7.56 -6.81
CA ILE A 227 -1.07 8.23 -5.69
C ILE A 227 -1.24 9.72 -6.01
N GLU A 228 -2.49 10.17 -5.94
CA GLU A 228 -2.90 11.55 -6.16
C GLU A 228 -3.67 12.09 -4.95
N THR A 229 -3.46 13.36 -4.60
CA THR A 229 -4.32 14.04 -3.62
C THR A 229 -5.52 14.68 -4.30
N ILE A 230 -6.64 14.73 -3.57
CA ILE A 230 -7.83 15.51 -3.88
C ILE A 230 -8.00 16.54 -2.77
N LYS A 231 -7.85 17.82 -3.12
CA LYS A 231 -7.82 18.92 -2.15
C LYS A 231 -9.17 19.60 -1.95
N ASN A 232 -10.06 19.49 -2.91
CA ASN A 232 -11.36 20.18 -2.90
C ASN A 232 -12.41 19.44 -3.73
N PHE A 233 -13.66 19.86 -3.57
CA PHE A 233 -14.83 19.28 -4.25
C PHE A 233 -14.78 19.40 -5.79
N LYS A 234 -14.10 20.43 -6.33
CA LYS A 234 -13.91 20.56 -7.78
C LYS A 234 -12.99 19.46 -8.31
N GLU A 235 -11.85 19.23 -7.65
CA GLU A 235 -10.95 18.13 -7.96
C GLU A 235 -11.63 16.77 -7.76
N TRP A 236 -12.45 16.62 -6.72
CA TRP A 236 -13.23 15.40 -6.47
C TRP A 236 -14.15 15.05 -7.63
N LEU A 237 -14.97 16.02 -8.08
CA LEU A 237 -15.87 15.84 -9.22
C LEU A 237 -15.11 15.51 -10.50
N SER A 238 -14.01 16.21 -10.77
CA SER A 238 -13.20 16.00 -11.97
C SER A 238 -12.49 14.65 -11.97
N LYS A 239 -11.81 14.27 -10.87
CA LYS A 239 -10.97 13.06 -10.84
C LYS A 239 -11.75 11.77 -10.64
N ILE A 240 -12.83 11.81 -9.86
CA ILE A 240 -13.61 10.61 -9.51
C ILE A 240 -14.76 10.39 -10.50
N TYR A 241 -15.43 11.47 -10.91
CA TYR A 241 -16.64 11.39 -11.72
C TYR A 241 -16.47 11.95 -13.15
N ASP A 242 -15.28 12.44 -13.51
CA ASP A 242 -14.99 13.07 -14.81
C ASP A 242 -15.87 14.31 -15.10
N ILE A 243 -16.34 14.97 -14.04
CA ILE A 243 -17.19 16.17 -14.12
C ILE A 243 -16.29 17.40 -14.04
N ASN A 244 -16.10 18.08 -15.17
CA ASN A 244 -15.28 19.28 -15.25
C ASN A 244 -16.15 20.54 -15.22
N LEU A 245 -16.13 21.24 -14.08
CA LEU A 245 -16.87 22.50 -13.90
C LEU A 245 -16.01 23.72 -14.26
N PRO A 246 -16.54 24.69 -15.04
CA PRO A 246 -15.78 25.84 -15.49
C PRO A 246 -15.50 26.86 -14.38
N MET A 247 -16.31 26.85 -13.32
CA MET A 247 -16.17 27.77 -12.18
C MET A 247 -14.96 27.42 -11.30
N GLU A 248 -14.31 28.43 -10.73
CA GLU A 248 -13.22 28.26 -9.78
C GLU A 248 -13.72 27.80 -8.42
N PHE A 249 -12.94 26.97 -7.74
CA PHE A 249 -13.22 26.59 -6.36
C PHE A 249 -12.84 27.75 -5.42
N LYS A 250 -13.75 28.09 -4.50
CA LYS A 250 -13.53 29.11 -3.47
C LYS A 250 -13.92 28.54 -2.11
N ASP A 251 -13.00 28.59 -1.15
CA ASP A 251 -13.22 28.07 0.21
C ASP A 251 -14.43 28.71 0.90
N ALA A 252 -14.69 30.00 0.62
CA ALA A 252 -15.85 30.73 1.16
C ALA A 252 -17.20 30.13 0.72
N GLU A 253 -17.22 29.35 -0.37
CA GLU A 253 -18.41 28.73 -0.96
C GLU A 253 -18.50 27.23 -0.64
N LEU A 254 -17.71 26.72 0.32
CA LEU A 254 -17.64 25.30 0.68
C LEU A 254 -19.02 24.64 0.90
N PRO A 255 -20.01 25.27 1.59
CA PRO A 255 -21.34 24.68 1.75
C PRO A 255 -22.03 24.42 0.41
N PHE A 256 -21.92 25.35 -0.54
CA PHE A 256 -22.49 25.22 -1.88
C PHE A 256 -21.77 24.16 -2.71
N TRP A 257 -20.44 24.07 -2.59
CA TRP A 257 -19.66 23.02 -3.24
C TRP A 257 -20.05 21.63 -2.77
N ASN A 258 -20.28 21.46 -1.46
CA ASN A 258 -20.75 20.19 -0.91
C ASN A 258 -22.15 19.84 -1.45
N GLU A 259 -23.09 20.79 -1.43
CA GLU A 259 -24.44 20.59 -1.97
C GLU A 259 -24.42 20.25 -3.46
N LEU A 260 -23.63 21.00 -4.24
CA LEU A 260 -23.43 20.78 -5.67
C LEU A 260 -22.87 19.38 -5.93
N SER A 261 -21.81 18.98 -5.24
CA SER A 261 -21.23 17.65 -5.39
C SER A 261 -22.23 16.55 -5.08
N ASN A 262 -22.98 16.65 -3.98
CA ASN A 262 -24.00 15.65 -3.65
C ASN A 262 -25.10 15.60 -4.73
N MET A 263 -25.53 16.74 -5.25
CA MET A 263 -26.54 16.81 -6.30
C MET A 263 -26.07 16.13 -7.60
N PHE A 264 -24.82 16.38 -8.03
CA PHE A 264 -24.24 15.72 -9.21
C PHE A 264 -24.20 14.20 -9.07
N ILE A 265 -23.83 13.72 -7.88
CA ILE A 265 -23.72 12.29 -7.58
C ILE A 265 -25.10 11.63 -7.51
N GLU A 266 -26.02 12.18 -6.72
CA GLU A 266 -27.36 11.60 -6.50
C GLU A 266 -28.22 11.58 -7.76
N LYS A 267 -28.11 12.62 -8.59
CA LYS A 267 -28.92 12.76 -9.81
C LYS A 267 -28.20 12.26 -11.08
N GLY A 268 -26.95 11.81 -10.96
CA GLY A 268 -26.17 11.27 -12.08
C GLY A 268 -26.00 12.26 -13.23
N PHE A 269 -25.63 13.50 -12.91
CA PHE A 269 -25.41 14.55 -13.90
C PHE A 269 -24.05 14.38 -14.58
N ARG A 270 -24.00 14.57 -15.90
CA ARG A 270 -22.75 14.44 -16.68
C ARG A 270 -21.91 15.71 -16.66
N ASP A 271 -22.56 16.86 -16.77
CA ASP A 271 -21.94 18.17 -16.86
C ASP A 271 -22.89 19.25 -16.32
N LEU A 272 -22.43 20.50 -16.30
CA LEU A 272 -23.22 21.62 -15.81
C LEU A 272 -24.49 21.84 -16.64
N GLU A 273 -24.44 21.63 -17.96
CA GLU A 273 -25.59 21.85 -18.83
C GLU A 273 -26.69 20.81 -18.54
N ASP A 274 -26.31 19.53 -18.43
CA ASP A 274 -27.19 18.44 -18.02
C ASP A 274 -27.80 18.69 -16.62
N ALA A 275 -26.98 19.18 -15.68
CA ALA A 275 -27.45 19.54 -14.34
C ALA A 275 -28.52 20.64 -14.38
N ILE A 276 -28.26 21.75 -15.10
CA ILE A 276 -29.23 22.85 -15.19
C ILE A 276 -30.51 22.36 -15.90
N ARG A 277 -30.38 21.63 -17.01
CA ARG A 277 -31.55 21.10 -17.75
C ARG A 277 -32.45 20.22 -16.87
N LYS A 278 -31.85 19.30 -16.10
CA LYS A 278 -32.60 18.37 -15.24
C LYS A 278 -33.15 19.04 -13.98
N VAL A 279 -32.41 19.94 -13.33
CA VAL A 279 -32.88 20.64 -12.13
C VAL A 279 -34.06 21.56 -12.45
N PHE A 280 -33.99 22.29 -13.56
CA PHE A 280 -35.03 23.22 -13.97
C PHE A 280 -36.10 22.57 -14.87
N ASN A 281 -35.99 21.27 -15.17
CA ASN A 281 -36.91 20.51 -16.02
C ASN A 281 -37.13 21.16 -17.40
N VAL A 282 -36.05 21.57 -18.06
CA VAL A 282 -36.03 22.30 -19.32
C VAL A 282 -35.21 21.56 -20.36
N VAL A 283 -35.75 21.42 -21.58
CA VAL A 283 -35.09 20.72 -22.69
C VAL A 283 -33.99 21.58 -23.32
N ASN A 284 -34.23 22.88 -23.44
CA ASN A 284 -33.27 23.88 -23.90
C ASN A 284 -33.31 25.08 -22.95
N ILE A 285 -32.14 25.67 -22.69
CA ILE A 285 -32.01 26.88 -21.88
C ILE A 285 -31.45 27.95 -22.82
N GLU A 286 -32.24 28.99 -23.07
CA GLU A 286 -31.74 30.20 -23.72
C GLU A 286 -31.43 31.27 -22.68
N LEU A 287 -30.62 32.26 -23.05
CA LEU A 287 -30.22 33.36 -22.15
C LEU A 287 -31.43 34.09 -21.53
N LYS A 288 -32.54 34.17 -22.29
CA LYS A 288 -33.81 34.75 -21.86
C LYS A 288 -34.50 33.98 -20.72
N ASP A 289 -34.25 32.69 -20.61
CA ASP A 289 -34.85 31.82 -19.59
C ASP A 289 -34.10 31.96 -18.26
N ILE A 290 -32.79 32.21 -18.31
CA ILE A 290 -31.96 32.49 -17.13
C ILE A 290 -32.41 33.78 -16.43
N ILE A 291 -32.72 34.83 -17.19
CA ILE A 291 -33.19 36.12 -16.66
C ILE A 291 -34.56 35.98 -15.96
N LYS A 292 -35.38 35.00 -16.34
CA LYS A 292 -36.67 34.74 -15.67
C LYS A 292 -36.54 33.93 -14.38
N LEU A 293 -35.41 33.26 -14.18
CA LEU A 293 -35.15 32.39 -13.03
C LEU A 293 -34.37 33.12 -11.91
N TRP A 294 -33.80 34.29 -12.20
CA TRP A 294 -33.07 35.17 -11.28
C TRP A 294 -34.02 36.22 -10.69
#